data_AF-A0A7J4EDW7-F1
#
_entry.id   AF-A0A7J4EDW7-F1
#
_cell.length_a   1.000
_cell.length_b   1.000
_cell.length_c   1.000
_cell.angle_alpha   90.00
_cell.angle_beta   90.00
_cell.angle_gamma   90.00
#
_symmetry.space_group_name_H-M   'P 1'
#
loop_
_entity.id
_entity.type
_entity.pdbx_description
1 polymer ?
#
loop_
_entity_poly.entity_id
_entity_poly.type
_entity_poly.pdbx_seq_one_letter_code
_entity_poly.pdbx_strand_id
1 'polypeptide(L)'
;MYIEAFTSSATKNIVLYSDDYSIWIEETTKSLTLDELMSIIGPCYPRTINIKALQPENNFNVLKATAVPISVNVTDSCGNVIDSASVHVAFENGDTTLLLPHVNEGVYNGTWVPWNVGHCNVTITAIPPSWQTLEPESVIINGTIDML
;
A
#
# COMPACT_ATOMS: atom_id res chain seq x y z
N MET A 1 -2.90 19.75 1.23
CA MET A 1 -4.36 19.55 1.22
C MET A 1 -4.95 20.77 0.53
N TYR A 2 -5.33 20.63 -0.74
CA TYR A 2 -6.02 21.67 -1.48
C TYR A 2 -7.51 21.38 -1.35
N ILE A 3 -8.27 22.35 -0.83
CA ILE A 3 -9.72 22.21 -0.66
C ILE A 3 -10.33 23.35 -1.47
N GLU A 4 -10.96 23.01 -2.59
CA GLU A 4 -11.79 23.96 -3.32
C GLU A 4 -13.22 23.84 -2.82
N ALA A 5 -13.77 24.95 -2.33
CA ALA A 5 -15.16 25.04 -1.95
C ALA A 5 -15.94 25.77 -3.04
N PHE A 6 -16.88 25.08 -3.68
CA PHE A 6 -17.80 25.71 -4.63
C PHE A 6 -19.15 25.93 -3.96
N THR A 7 -19.63 27.17 -4.00
CA THR A 7 -20.99 27.51 -3.56
C THR A 7 -21.90 27.55 -4.78
N SER A 8 -22.88 26.66 -4.86
CA SER A 8 -23.96 26.78 -5.84
C SER A 8 -25.03 27.70 -5.28
N SER A 9 -25.31 28.81 -5.96
CA SER A 9 -26.42 29.70 -5.60
C SER A 9 -27.79 29.04 -5.76
N ALA A 10 -27.87 27.91 -6.49
CA ALA A 10 -29.10 27.17 -6.71
C ALA A 10 -29.43 26.14 -5.62
N THR A 11 -28.42 25.59 -4.93
CA THR A 11 -28.62 24.49 -3.95
C THR A 11 -28.10 24.79 -2.55
N LYS A 12 -27.37 25.91 -2.33
CA LYS A 12 -26.71 26.25 -1.06
C LYS A 12 -25.80 25.14 -0.49
N ASN A 13 -25.41 24.18 -1.31
CA ASN A 13 -24.49 23.11 -0.90
C ASN A 13 -23.05 23.60 -1.03
N ILE A 14 -22.22 23.22 -0.06
CA ILE A 14 -20.76 23.29 -0.16
C ILE A 14 -20.29 21.88 -0.50
N VAL A 15 -19.75 21.70 -1.70
CA VAL A 15 -19.08 20.45 -2.06
C VAL A 15 -17.59 20.64 -1.79
N LEU A 16 -17.06 19.84 -0.88
CA LEU A 16 -15.62 19.77 -0.64
C LEU A 16 -15.08 18.65 -1.53
N TYR A 17 -14.28 19.04 -2.52
CA TYR A 17 -13.50 18.10 -3.30
C TYR A 17 -12.15 17.91 -2.61
N SER A 18 -11.91 16.68 -2.17
CA SER A 18 -10.58 16.16 -1.92
C SER A 18 -10.27 15.17 -3.03
N ASP A 19 -9.00 14.99 -3.36
CA ASP A 19 -8.55 14.01 -4.34
C ASP A 19 -9.03 12.57 -4.02
N ASP A 20 -9.48 12.29 -2.79
CA ASP A 20 -9.93 10.97 -2.33
C ASP A 20 -11.42 10.86 -1.97
N TYR A 21 -12.10 11.97 -1.66
CA TYR A 21 -13.48 11.93 -1.15
C TYR A 21 -14.31 13.10 -1.68
N SER A 22 -15.55 12.79 -2.06
CA SER A 22 -16.60 13.80 -2.25
C SER A 22 -17.46 13.84 -0.99
N ILE A 23 -17.35 14.93 -0.23
CA ILE A 23 -18.24 15.15 0.92
C ILE A 23 -19.45 15.93 0.40
N TRP A 24 -20.59 15.24 0.33
CA TRP A 24 -21.87 15.86 0.04
C TRP A 24 -22.44 16.43 1.35
N ILE A 25 -22.39 17.75 1.49
CA ILE A 25 -23.04 18.45 2.60
C ILE A 25 -24.39 18.93 2.09
N GLU A 26 -25.47 18.28 2.52
CA GLU A 26 -26.83 18.78 2.30
C GLU A 26 -27.13 19.87 3.33
N GLU A 27 -27.43 21.08 2.83
CA GLU A 27 -27.96 22.26 3.52
C GLU A 27 -27.80 22.28 5.06
N THR A 28 -26.62 22.65 5.55
CA THR A 28 -26.43 23.01 6.97
C THR A 28 -26.09 24.48 7.11
N THR A 29 -26.89 25.22 7.89
CA THR A 29 -26.59 26.60 8.34
C THR A 29 -25.45 26.66 9.38
N LYS A 30 -24.68 25.58 9.52
CA LYS A 30 -23.67 25.40 10.55
C LYS A 30 -22.29 25.34 9.89
N SER A 31 -21.41 26.23 10.29
CA SER A 31 -19.99 26.16 9.92
C SER A 31 -19.38 24.90 10.53
N LEU A 32 -18.83 24.02 9.70
CA LEU A 32 -18.02 22.91 10.17
C LEU A 32 -16.70 23.46 10.71
N THR A 33 -16.42 23.20 11.98
CA THR A 33 -15.11 23.48 12.56
C THR A 33 -14.06 22.51 12.03
N LEU A 34 -12.78 22.88 12.09
CA LEU A 34 -11.70 21.96 11.77
C LEU A 34 -11.77 20.68 12.62
N ASP A 35 -12.23 20.80 13.87
CA ASP A 35 -12.42 19.68 14.80
C ASP A 35 -13.58 18.76 14.37
N GLU A 36 -14.69 19.31 13.89
CA GLU A 36 -15.80 18.53 13.31
C GLU A 36 -15.35 17.81 12.02
N LEU A 37 -14.47 18.44 11.22
CA LEU A 37 -13.90 17.83 10.02
C LEU A 37 -12.94 16.67 10.38
N MET A 38 -12.05 16.90 11.35
CA MET A 38 -11.10 15.91 11.89
C MET A 38 -11.82 14.74 12.59
N SER A 39 -13.00 14.97 13.15
CA SER A 39 -13.86 13.93 13.71
C SER A 39 -14.44 12.97 12.66
N ILE A 40 -14.48 13.37 11.38
CA ILE A 40 -15.02 12.55 10.27
C ILE A 40 -13.90 11.77 9.57
N ILE A 41 -12.71 12.36 9.44
CA ILE A 41 -11.55 11.74 8.76
C ILE A 41 -10.57 11.01 9.72
N GLY A 42 -10.84 11.04 11.03
CA GLY A 42 -9.96 10.49 12.06
C GLY A 42 -8.71 11.34 12.31
N PRO A 43 -7.99 11.14 13.42
CA PRO A 43 -6.79 11.91 13.76
C PRO A 43 -5.61 11.65 12.82
N CYS A 44 -5.72 10.66 11.93
CA CYS A 44 -4.68 10.28 10.99
C CYS A 44 -5.24 10.21 9.58
N TYR A 45 -4.62 10.96 8.67
CA TYR A 45 -4.92 10.93 7.25
C TYR A 45 -3.83 10.12 6.53
N PRO A 46 -4.18 9.00 5.88
CA PRO A 46 -3.18 8.12 5.30
C PRO A 46 -2.59 8.75 4.03
N ARG A 47 -1.25 8.77 3.92
CA ARG A 47 -0.55 9.36 2.78
C ARG A 47 0.41 8.39 2.10
N THR A 48 1.00 7.49 2.88
CA THR A 48 2.00 6.56 2.40
C THR A 48 1.58 5.13 2.72
N ILE A 49 2.05 4.21 1.89
CA ILE A 49 2.03 2.78 2.19
C ILE A 49 3.23 2.44 3.06
N ASN A 50 3.05 1.51 3.99
CA ASN A 50 4.11 0.82 4.72
C ASN A 50 4.08 -0.66 4.35
N ILE A 51 5.22 -1.19 3.92
CA ILE A 51 5.39 -2.61 3.61
C ILE A 51 6.27 -3.23 4.68
N LYS A 52 5.80 -4.30 5.31
CA LYS A 52 6.60 -5.12 6.22
C LYS A 52 6.77 -6.51 5.63
N ALA A 53 8.00 -6.86 5.24
CA ALA A 53 8.33 -8.23 4.89
C ALA A 53 8.15 -9.15 6.11
N LEU A 54 7.41 -10.23 5.91
CA LEU A 54 7.22 -11.30 6.91
C LEU A 54 8.13 -12.48 6.57
N GLN A 55 8.17 -12.87 5.30
CA GLN A 55 9.04 -13.93 4.78
C GLN A 55 9.42 -13.66 3.32
N PRO A 56 10.62 -14.04 2.88
CA PRO A 56 11.78 -14.22 3.74
C PRO A 56 12.16 -12.90 4.43
N GLU A 57 12.87 -12.96 5.56
CA GLU A 57 13.40 -11.77 6.21
C GLU A 57 14.67 -11.28 5.52
N ASN A 58 15.11 -10.06 5.85
CA ASN A 58 16.37 -9.54 5.32
C ASN A 58 17.57 -10.41 5.76
N ASN A 59 18.56 -10.56 4.88
CA ASN A 59 19.69 -11.49 4.98
C ASN A 59 19.31 -12.98 4.92
N PHE A 60 18.31 -13.33 4.10
CA PHE A 60 17.93 -14.72 3.93
C PHE A 60 19.02 -15.56 3.24
N ASN A 61 19.00 -16.85 3.51
CA ASN A 61 19.75 -17.87 2.77
C ASN A 61 18.78 -18.97 2.36
N VAL A 62 18.64 -19.19 1.05
CA VAL A 62 17.73 -20.17 0.48
C VAL A 62 18.44 -21.02 -0.56
N LEU A 63 17.91 -22.21 -0.84
CA LEU A 63 18.48 -23.11 -1.83
C LEU A 63 17.82 -22.90 -3.19
N LYS A 64 18.62 -23.01 -4.25
CA LYS A 64 18.13 -23.10 -5.63
C LYS A 64 17.04 -24.17 -5.76
N ALA A 65 16.05 -23.90 -6.60
CA ALA A 65 14.96 -24.80 -6.97
C ALA A 65 14.11 -25.29 -5.77
N THR A 66 14.15 -24.56 -4.66
CA THR A 66 13.33 -24.85 -3.47
C THR A 66 12.20 -23.82 -3.38
N ALA A 67 11.01 -24.26 -2.95
CA ALA A 67 9.89 -23.35 -2.74
C ALA A 67 10.16 -22.45 -1.53
N VAL A 68 10.20 -21.13 -1.76
CA VAL A 68 10.40 -20.10 -0.75
C VAL A 68 9.13 -19.26 -0.66
N PRO A 69 8.46 -19.19 0.51
CA PRO A 69 7.31 -18.32 0.69
C PRO A 69 7.76 -16.85 0.66
N ILE A 70 7.02 -16.01 -0.06
CA ILE A 70 7.15 -14.56 0.01
C ILE A 70 5.85 -13.99 0.56
N SER A 71 5.92 -13.41 1.75
CA SER A 71 4.78 -12.85 2.45
C SER A 71 5.11 -11.47 3.01
N VAL A 72 4.19 -10.53 2.84
CA VAL A 72 4.30 -9.15 3.33
C VAL A 72 2.99 -8.69 3.95
N ASN A 73 3.08 -7.78 4.91
CA ASN A 73 1.94 -7.02 5.41
C ASN A 73 2.00 -5.59 4.84
N VAL A 74 0.88 -5.10 4.33
CA VAL A 74 0.72 -3.79 3.72
C VAL A 74 -0.30 -2.98 4.53
N THR A 75 0.17 -1.88 5.13
CA THR A 75 -0.67 -0.95 5.88
C THR A 75 -0.47 0.48 5.37
N ASP A 76 -1.36 1.40 5.71
CA ASP A 76 -1.10 2.82 5.51
C ASP A 76 -0.26 3.41 6.66
N SER A 77 0.04 4.72 6.58
CA SER A 77 0.72 5.48 7.63
C SER A 77 -0.09 5.65 8.93
N CYS A 78 -1.35 5.25 8.94
CA CYS A 78 -2.27 5.30 10.07
C CYS A 78 -2.45 3.93 10.74
N GLY A 79 -1.84 2.88 10.19
CA GLY A 79 -1.95 1.52 10.68
C GLY A 79 -3.19 0.77 10.20
N ASN A 80 -3.96 1.32 9.25
CA ASN A 80 -5.05 0.58 8.61
C ASN A 80 -4.47 -0.39 7.58
N VAL A 81 -5.06 -1.58 7.49
CA VAL A 81 -4.69 -2.59 6.49
C VAL A 81 -5.11 -2.15 5.09
N ILE A 82 -4.30 -2.49 4.08
CA ILE A 82 -4.59 -2.18 2.67
C ILE A 82 -4.78 -3.49 1.90
N ASP A 83 -6.03 -3.84 1.61
CA ASP A 83 -6.40 -5.08 0.91
C ASP A 83 -6.60 -4.90 -0.60
N SER A 84 -6.48 -3.65 -1.09
CA SER A 84 -6.74 -3.26 -2.49
C SER A 84 -5.48 -2.94 -3.29
N ALA A 85 -4.29 -3.13 -2.73
CA ALA A 85 -3.03 -2.84 -3.40
C ALA A 85 -2.66 -3.93 -4.40
N SER A 86 -1.92 -3.55 -5.45
CA SER A 86 -1.25 -4.49 -6.35
C SER A 86 0.20 -4.65 -5.89
N VAL A 87 0.54 -5.84 -5.37
CA VAL A 87 1.85 -6.11 -4.76
C VAL A 87 2.70 -6.96 -5.70
N HIS A 88 3.80 -6.38 -6.17
CA HIS A 88 4.73 -7.00 -7.11
C HIS A 88 6.07 -7.30 -6.44
N VAL A 89 6.73 -8.36 -6.88
CA VAL A 89 8.07 -8.75 -6.45
C VAL A 89 8.98 -8.88 -7.66
N ALA A 90 10.13 -8.23 -7.60
CA ALA A 90 11.18 -8.32 -8.60
C ALA A 90 12.48 -8.79 -7.97
N PHE A 91 13.24 -9.59 -8.71
CA PHE A 91 14.48 -10.20 -8.26
C PHE A 91 15.64 -9.67 -9.09
N GLU A 92 16.65 -9.09 -8.44
CA GLU A 92 17.83 -8.52 -9.10
C GLU A 92 18.63 -9.58 -9.87
N ASN A 93 18.62 -10.83 -9.40
CA ASN A 93 19.31 -11.95 -10.04
C ASN A 93 18.66 -12.42 -11.36
N GLY A 94 17.55 -11.81 -11.78
CA GLY A 94 16.84 -12.15 -13.02
C GLY A 94 15.83 -13.29 -12.89
N ASP A 95 15.50 -13.73 -11.67
CA ASP A 95 14.38 -14.66 -11.46
C ASP A 95 13.05 -14.01 -11.90
N THR A 96 12.08 -14.87 -12.23
CA THR A 96 10.76 -14.44 -12.71
C THR A 96 10.04 -13.60 -11.65
N THR A 97 9.50 -12.44 -12.05
CA THR A 97 8.73 -11.57 -11.16
C THR A 97 7.46 -12.26 -10.66
N LEU A 98 6.99 -11.86 -9.49
CA LEU A 98 5.75 -12.39 -8.90
C LEU A 98 4.74 -11.28 -8.64
N LEU A 99 3.47 -11.62 -8.80
CA LEU A 99 2.35 -10.85 -8.26
C LEU A 99 1.86 -11.58 -7.02
N LEU A 100 1.85 -10.92 -5.86
CA LEU A 100 1.35 -11.52 -4.62
C LEU A 100 -0.16 -11.26 -4.51
N PRO A 101 -1.02 -12.29 -4.46
CA PRO A 101 -2.42 -12.11 -4.12
C PRO A 101 -2.59 -11.72 -2.65
N HIS A 102 -3.61 -10.89 -2.38
CA HIS A 102 -4.10 -10.65 -1.03
C HIS A 102 -4.69 -11.94 -0.44
N VAL A 103 -4.42 -12.22 0.83
CA VAL A 103 -4.91 -13.39 1.56
C VAL A 103 -5.84 -12.98 2.70
N ASN A 104 -5.39 -12.09 3.58
CA ASN A 104 -6.17 -11.57 4.71
C ASN A 104 -5.48 -10.37 5.39
N GLU A 105 -6.25 -9.42 5.91
CA GLU A 105 -5.77 -8.38 6.85
C GLU A 105 -4.48 -7.65 6.36
N GLY A 106 -4.46 -7.22 5.11
CA GLY A 106 -3.30 -6.55 4.51
C GLY A 106 -2.13 -7.49 4.16
N VAL A 107 -2.28 -8.80 4.36
CA VAL A 107 -1.26 -9.80 4.04
C VAL A 107 -1.38 -10.23 2.59
N TYR A 108 -0.27 -10.12 1.87
CA TYR A 108 -0.09 -10.62 0.52
C TYR A 108 0.94 -11.74 0.54
N ASN A 109 0.67 -12.83 -0.19
CA ASN A 109 1.51 -14.03 -0.12
C ASN A 109 1.61 -14.74 -1.47
N GLY A 110 2.80 -15.25 -1.78
CA GLY A 110 3.10 -16.05 -2.95
C GLY A 110 4.28 -16.98 -2.71
N THR A 111 4.66 -17.74 -3.73
CA THR A 111 5.79 -18.65 -3.65
C THR A 111 6.78 -18.35 -4.75
N TRP A 112 8.02 -18.12 -4.37
CA TRP A 112 9.17 -17.99 -5.25
C TRP A 112 9.93 -19.30 -5.32
N VAL A 113 10.39 -19.67 -6.51
CA VAL A 113 11.29 -20.80 -6.72
C VAL A 113 12.58 -20.23 -7.34
N PRO A 114 13.63 -20.01 -6.53
CA PRO A 114 14.85 -19.39 -7.00
C PRO A 114 15.53 -20.24 -8.07
N TRP A 115 16.02 -19.61 -9.15
CA TRP A 115 16.74 -20.34 -10.20
C TRP A 115 18.19 -19.87 -10.35
N ASN A 116 18.42 -18.57 -10.20
CA ASN A 116 19.74 -17.96 -10.31
C ASN A 116 20.41 -17.87 -8.93
N VAL A 117 21.60 -18.46 -8.80
CA VAL A 117 22.38 -18.52 -7.54
C VAL A 117 23.18 -17.24 -7.31
N GLY A 118 23.60 -17.03 -6.06
CA GLY A 118 24.38 -15.88 -5.62
C GLY A 118 23.56 -14.86 -4.85
N HIS A 119 24.10 -13.65 -4.71
CA HIS A 119 23.41 -12.55 -4.03
C HIS A 119 22.19 -12.08 -4.85
N CYS A 120 21.08 -11.80 -4.16
CA CYS A 120 19.89 -11.24 -4.78
C CYS A 120 19.23 -10.22 -3.86
N ASN A 121 19.04 -9.00 -4.37
CA ASN A 121 18.06 -8.08 -3.80
C ASN A 121 16.67 -8.42 -4.34
N VAL A 122 15.71 -8.53 -3.44
CA VAL A 122 14.30 -8.75 -3.75
C VAL A 122 13.57 -7.46 -3.45
N THR A 123 13.08 -6.81 -4.51
CA THR A 123 12.31 -5.57 -4.41
C THR A 123 10.83 -5.91 -4.40
N ILE A 124 10.13 -5.47 -3.36
CA ILE A 124 8.69 -5.66 -3.20
C ILE A 124 8.04 -4.28 -3.31
N THR A 125 7.15 -4.10 -4.27
CA THR A 125 6.47 -2.83 -4.55
C THR A 125 4.97 -2.98 -4.35
N ALA A 126 4.37 -2.13 -3.52
CA ALA A 126 2.93 -2.05 -3.34
C ALA A 126 2.40 -0.79 -4.03
N ILE A 127 1.46 -0.98 -4.97
CA ILE A 127 0.85 0.10 -5.74
C ILE A 127 -0.63 0.20 -5.34
N PRO A 128 -1.10 1.33 -4.81
CA PRO A 128 -2.50 1.53 -4.48
C PRO A 128 -3.36 1.63 -5.75
N PRO A 129 -4.67 1.38 -5.66
CA PRO A 129 -5.57 1.60 -6.79
C PRO A 129 -5.67 3.10 -7.12
N SER A 130 -5.99 3.42 -8.38
CA SER A 130 -5.93 4.79 -8.91
C SER A 130 -6.91 5.80 -8.27
N TRP A 131 -7.85 5.33 -7.46
CA TRP A 131 -8.82 6.16 -6.72
C TRP A 131 -8.41 6.43 -5.27
N GLN A 132 -7.22 5.98 -4.86
CA GLN A 132 -6.61 6.33 -3.57
C GLN A 132 -5.37 7.20 -3.82
N THR A 133 -5.23 8.34 -3.14
CA THR A 133 -4.00 9.15 -3.14
C THR A 133 -2.99 8.69 -2.09
N LEU A 134 -2.71 7.39 -2.10
CA LEU A 134 -1.57 6.85 -1.38
C LEU A 134 -0.34 6.86 -2.29
N GLU A 135 0.80 7.24 -1.73
CA GLU A 135 2.07 7.08 -2.43
C GLU A 135 2.46 5.60 -2.47
N PRO A 136 2.81 5.05 -3.65
CA PRO A 136 3.36 3.70 -3.75
C PRO A 136 4.62 3.57 -2.91
N GLU A 137 4.85 2.38 -2.36
CA GLU A 137 6.02 2.09 -1.52
C GLU A 137 6.81 0.91 -2.11
N SER A 138 8.12 0.88 -1.86
CA SER A 138 8.94 -0.29 -2.14
C SER A 138 9.88 -0.61 -0.99
N VAL A 139 9.95 -1.89 -0.63
CA VAL A 139 10.94 -2.41 0.33
C VAL A 139 11.88 -3.37 -0.37
N ILE A 140 13.14 -3.36 0.03
CA ILE A 140 14.15 -4.28 -0.47
C ILE A 140 14.56 -5.21 0.66
N ILE A 141 14.55 -6.52 0.40
CA ILE A 141 15.17 -7.53 1.25
C ILE A 141 16.32 -8.18 0.48
N ASN A 142 17.45 -8.37 1.14
CA ASN A 142 18.67 -8.89 0.53
C ASN A 142 18.92 -10.31 1.03
N GLY A 143 19.55 -11.14 0.22
CA GLY A 143 19.93 -12.48 0.65
C GLY A 143 20.78 -13.20 -0.38
N THR A 144 21.01 -14.49 -0.12
CA THR A 144 21.82 -15.36 -0.96
C THR A 144 21.04 -16.61 -1.35
N ILE A 145 21.18 -17.01 -2.60
CA ILE A 145 20.70 -18.27 -3.13
C ILE A 145 21.89 -19.21 -3.30
N ASP A 146 21.93 -20.29 -2.51
CA ASP A 146 22.99 -21.30 -2.56
C ASP A 146 22.64 -22.46 -3.50
N MET A 147 23.67 -23.16 -3.96
CA MET A 147 23.50 -24.45 -4.63
C MET A 147 23.06 -25.51 -3.62
N LEU A 148 22.33 -26.52 -4.11
CA LEU A 148 21.99 -27.73 -3.35
C LEU A 148 23.23 -28.51 -2.90
#